data_AF-Q2RM53-F1
#
_entry.id   AF-Q2RM53-F1
#
_cell.length_a   1.000
_cell.length_b   1.000
_cell.length_c   1.000
_cell.angle_alpha   90.00
_cell.angle_beta   90.00
_cell.angle_gamma   90.00
#
_symmetry.space_group_name_H-M   'P 1'
#
loop_
_entity.id
_entity.type
_entity.pdbx_description
1 polymer ?
#
loop_
_entity_poly.entity_id
_entity_poly.type
_entity_poly.pdbx_seq_one_letter_code
_entity_poly.pdbx_strand_id
1 'polypeptide(L)'
;MDLIRIGDKLISRRKINATLERIFTLRCQGFSQQEAARQVGVDRSFVSRLETLGEVRRGRRIAVVGFPIANKAEVEAILRQEGVEYILLLTDAERWDFVRQKNGLDLFNSLMEIITRLRDYDVVIIIGSDYRIKVSEALLGREVVGYGIGTSPIQGDRTVDVEELRRLVHQLGRD
;
A
#
# COMPACT_ATOMS: atom_id res chain seq x y z
N MET A 1 14.60 -23.71 -34.97
CA MET A 1 13.20 -23.26 -34.75
C MET A 1 12.70 -23.91 -33.47
N ASP A 2 12.35 -23.13 -32.46
CA ASP A 2 11.83 -23.67 -31.19
C ASP A 2 10.30 -23.80 -31.28
N LEU A 3 9.86 -24.92 -31.85
CA LEU A 3 8.47 -25.28 -32.06
C LEU A 3 8.08 -26.40 -31.11
N ILE A 4 6.90 -26.28 -30.51
CA ILE A 4 6.33 -27.24 -29.56
C ILE A 4 5.03 -27.75 -30.16
N ARG A 5 4.86 -29.07 -30.24
CA ARG A 5 3.59 -29.67 -30.65
C ARG A 5 2.77 -30.03 -29.42
N ILE A 6 1.54 -29.53 -29.35
CA ILE A 6 0.58 -29.83 -28.29
C ILE A 6 -0.74 -30.22 -28.96
N GLY A 7 -1.03 -31.53 -28.96
CA GLY A 7 -2.16 -32.08 -29.71
C GLY A 7 -2.06 -31.75 -31.20
N ASP A 8 -3.09 -31.10 -31.72
CA ASP A 8 -3.19 -30.61 -33.10
C ASP A 8 -2.44 -29.30 -33.36
N LYS A 9 -2.00 -28.59 -32.30
CA LYS A 9 -1.38 -27.27 -32.41
C LYS A 9 0.13 -27.35 -32.55
N LEU A 10 0.68 -26.52 -33.44
CA LEU A 10 2.10 -26.24 -33.56
C LEU A 10 2.39 -24.83 -33.03
N ILE A 11 3.06 -24.76 -31.88
CA ILE A 11 3.28 -23.54 -31.12
C ILE A 11 4.72 -23.06 -31.32
N SER A 12 4.94 -21.75 -31.45
CA SER A 12 6.28 -21.17 -31.50
C SER A 12 6.66 -20.58 -30.15
N ARG A 13 7.66 -21.18 -29.49
CA ARG A 13 8.18 -20.67 -28.21
C ARG A 13 8.78 -19.28 -28.37
N ARG A 14 9.42 -19.02 -29.52
CA ARG A 14 9.96 -17.68 -29.86
C ARG A 14 8.87 -16.62 -29.90
N LYS A 15 7.72 -16.90 -30.51
CA LYS A 15 6.59 -15.96 -30.53
C LYS A 15 6.05 -15.70 -29.12
N ILE A 16 5.89 -16.76 -28.32
CA ILE A 16 5.46 -16.62 -26.92
C ILE A 16 6.41 -15.68 -26.17
N ASN A 17 7.72 -15.96 -26.16
CA ASN A 17 8.69 -15.16 -25.42
C ASN A 17 8.67 -13.69 -25.86
N ALA A 18 8.61 -13.41 -27.17
CA ALA A 18 8.51 -12.04 -27.68
C ALA A 18 7.24 -11.31 -27.19
N THR A 19 6.11 -12.01 -27.12
CA THR A 19 4.87 -11.46 -26.57
C THR A 19 4.98 -11.20 -25.06
N LEU A 20 5.60 -12.11 -24.30
CA LEU A 20 5.82 -11.93 -22.86
C LEU A 20 6.74 -10.72 -22.57
N GLU A 21 7.86 -10.61 -23.29
CA GLU A 21 8.75 -9.44 -23.21
C GLU A 21 8.02 -8.13 -23.53
N ARG A 22 7.13 -8.15 -24.52
CA ARG A 22 6.30 -7.00 -24.86
C ARG A 22 5.35 -6.62 -23.72
N ILE A 23 4.70 -7.60 -23.09
CA ILE A 23 3.86 -7.38 -21.90
C ILE A 23 4.68 -6.72 -20.80
N PHE A 24 5.84 -7.28 -20.43
CA PHE A 24 6.68 -6.72 -19.38
C PHE A 24 7.17 -5.31 -19.71
N THR A 25 7.58 -5.07 -20.95
CA THR A 25 8.00 -3.73 -21.41
C THR A 25 6.91 -2.70 -21.20
N LEU A 26 5.67 -2.99 -21.62
CA LEU A 26 4.52 -2.10 -21.43
C LEU A 26 4.23 -1.88 -19.95
N ARG A 27 4.30 -2.93 -19.13
CA ARG A 27 4.06 -2.83 -17.68
C ARG A 27 5.11 -1.97 -16.99
N CYS A 28 6.39 -2.12 -17.35
CA CYS A 28 7.48 -1.25 -16.88
C CYS A 28 7.34 0.21 -17.34
N GLN A 29 6.68 0.46 -18.47
CA GLN A 29 6.35 1.80 -18.97
C GLN A 29 5.13 2.43 -18.28
N GLY A 30 4.52 1.75 -17.30
CA GLY A 30 3.41 2.27 -16.50
C GLY A 30 2.01 1.95 -17.04
N PHE A 31 1.88 1.23 -18.15
CA PHE A 31 0.57 0.79 -18.65
C PHE A 31 -0.08 -0.17 -17.64
N SER A 32 -1.38 -0.04 -17.40
CA SER A 32 -2.14 -0.98 -16.57
C SER A 32 -2.16 -2.40 -17.16
N GLN A 33 -2.49 -3.40 -16.34
CA GLN A 33 -2.66 -4.78 -16.81
C GLN A 33 -3.69 -4.87 -17.95
N GLN A 34 -4.76 -4.05 -17.89
CA GLN A 34 -5.81 -4.02 -18.89
C GLN A 34 -5.33 -3.43 -20.21
N GLU A 35 -4.53 -2.36 -20.17
CA GLU A 35 -3.99 -1.70 -21.37
C GLU A 35 -2.91 -2.57 -22.03
N ALA A 36 -2.01 -3.16 -21.25
CA ALA A 36 -1.00 -4.09 -21.75
C ALA A 36 -1.67 -5.31 -22.43
N ALA A 37 -2.68 -5.89 -21.78
CA ALA A 37 -3.44 -7.02 -22.31
C ALA A 37 -4.12 -6.67 -23.66
N ARG A 38 -4.75 -5.50 -23.74
CA ARG A 38 -5.37 -4.99 -24.97
C ARG A 38 -4.37 -4.83 -26.11
N GLN A 39 -3.15 -4.35 -25.84
CA GLN A 39 -2.13 -4.16 -26.89
C GLN A 39 -1.60 -5.48 -27.47
N VAL A 40 -1.55 -6.55 -26.69
CA VAL A 40 -1.04 -7.86 -27.15
C VAL A 40 -2.14 -8.86 -27.50
N GLY A 41 -3.41 -8.51 -27.32
CA GLY A 41 -4.55 -9.34 -27.68
C GLY A 41 -4.80 -10.51 -26.73
N VAL A 42 -4.60 -10.31 -25.43
CA VAL A 42 -4.90 -11.30 -24.37
C VAL A 42 -5.84 -10.71 -23.33
N ASP A 43 -6.32 -11.54 -22.41
CA ASP A 43 -7.13 -11.09 -21.28
C ASP A 43 -6.28 -10.42 -20.18
N ARG A 44 -6.86 -9.46 -19.46
CA ARG A 44 -6.22 -8.85 -18.28
C ARG A 44 -5.83 -9.90 -17.23
N SER A 45 -6.62 -10.97 -17.10
CA SER A 45 -6.32 -12.08 -16.19
C SER A 45 -5.07 -12.86 -16.60
N PHE A 46 -4.73 -12.95 -17.89
CA PHE A 46 -3.50 -13.58 -18.37
C PHE A 46 -2.28 -12.78 -17.92
N VAL A 47 -2.29 -11.45 -18.11
CA VAL A 47 -1.20 -10.57 -17.66
C VAL A 47 -1.01 -10.66 -16.14
N SER A 48 -2.12 -10.63 -15.38
CA SER A 48 -2.06 -10.78 -13.92
C SER A 48 -1.45 -12.12 -13.50
N ARG A 49 -1.88 -13.23 -14.11
CA ARG A 49 -1.34 -14.57 -13.78
C ARG A 49 0.11 -14.71 -14.22
N LEU A 50 0.51 -14.10 -15.33
CA LEU A 50 1.89 -14.09 -15.80
C LEU A 50 2.82 -13.37 -14.81
N GLU A 51 2.42 -12.19 -14.35
CA GLU A 51 3.15 -11.46 -13.29
C GLU A 51 3.25 -12.30 -12.02
N THR A 52 2.15 -12.94 -11.62
CA THR A 52 2.13 -13.85 -10.46
C THR A 52 3.03 -15.08 -10.66
N LEU A 53 3.08 -15.64 -11.88
CA LEU A 53 3.88 -16.82 -12.21
C LEU A 53 5.39 -16.54 -12.10
N GLY A 54 5.80 -15.32 -12.46
CA GLY A 54 7.19 -14.86 -12.40
C GLY A 54 7.54 -14.09 -11.13
N GLU A 55 6.62 -14.02 -10.15
CA GLU A 55 6.83 -13.28 -8.90
C GLU A 55 7.92 -13.95 -8.07
N VAL A 56 9.08 -13.32 -7.96
CA VAL A 56 10.19 -13.79 -7.11
C VAL A 56 10.08 -13.22 -5.69
N ARG A 57 9.51 -12.02 -5.56
CA ARG A 57 9.28 -11.35 -4.27
C ARG A 57 8.15 -10.33 -4.40
N ARG A 58 7.22 -10.34 -3.45
CA ARG A 58 6.23 -9.28 -3.25
C ARG A 58 6.67 -8.50 -2.01
N GLY A 59 7.00 -7.22 -2.16
CA GLY A 59 7.22 -6.35 -1.00
C GLY A 59 5.95 -6.33 -0.14
N ARG A 60 6.11 -6.25 1.18
CA ARG A 60 4.96 -6.13 2.10
C ARG A 60 4.15 -4.88 1.75
N ARG A 61 2.84 -5.01 1.69
CA ARG A 61 1.91 -3.89 1.53
C ARG A 61 1.86 -3.11 2.83
N ILE A 62 2.33 -1.87 2.81
CA ILE A 62 2.41 -1.02 4.01
C ILE A 62 1.32 0.04 3.96
N ALA A 63 0.62 0.21 5.08
CA ALA A 63 -0.25 1.35 5.35
C ALA A 63 0.29 2.17 6.52
N VAL A 64 0.05 3.47 6.51
CA VAL A 64 0.43 4.39 7.60
C VAL A 64 -0.78 5.22 8.02
N VAL A 65 -1.06 5.22 9.32
CA VAL A 65 -2.09 6.08 9.93
C VAL A 65 -1.46 6.90 11.04
N GLY A 66 -1.71 8.20 11.06
CA GLY A 66 -1.03 9.09 12.00
C GLY A 66 -1.75 10.38 12.35
N PHE A 67 -1.81 10.71 13.63
CA PHE A 67 -2.29 12.01 14.10
C PHE A 67 -1.88 12.26 15.57
N PRO A 68 -1.65 13.52 16.00
CA PRO A 68 -1.64 14.75 15.21
C PRO A 68 -0.24 15.09 14.64
N ILE A 69 -0.14 15.44 13.34
CA ILE A 69 1.15 15.63 12.63
C ILE A 69 1.29 17.02 12.03
N ALA A 70 2.34 17.75 12.42
CA ALA A 70 2.61 19.12 11.97
C ALA A 70 3.15 19.18 10.54
N ASN A 71 4.21 18.40 10.24
CA ASN A 71 4.87 18.36 8.94
C ASN A 71 4.23 17.31 8.00
N LYS A 72 2.89 17.22 8.00
CA LYS A 72 2.12 16.21 7.26
C LYS A 72 2.52 16.09 5.79
N ALA A 73 2.68 17.20 5.08
CA ALA A 73 3.03 17.19 3.65
C ALA A 73 4.40 16.54 3.37
N GLU A 74 5.38 16.79 4.24
CA GLU A 74 6.73 16.21 4.14
C GLU A 74 6.69 14.71 4.43
N VAL A 75 5.95 14.31 5.46
CA VAL A 75 5.72 12.91 5.83
C VAL A 75 5.00 12.16 4.70
N GLU A 76 3.93 12.72 4.14
CA GLU A 76 3.24 12.10 2.99
C GLU A 76 4.16 11.93 1.78
N ALA A 77 5.00 12.93 1.48
CA ALA A 77 5.92 12.88 0.37
C ALA A 77 6.90 11.71 0.51
N ILE A 78 7.49 11.52 1.70
CA ILE A 78 8.43 10.40 1.88
C ILE A 78 7.73 9.05 1.87
N LEU A 79 6.57 8.93 2.50
CA LEU A 79 5.83 7.66 2.54
C LEU A 79 5.44 7.21 1.12
N ARG A 80 5.06 8.15 0.24
CA ARG A 80 4.79 7.86 -1.17
C ARG A 80 6.05 7.44 -1.93
N GLN A 81 7.19 8.08 -1.67
CA GLN A 81 8.47 7.70 -2.30
C GLN A 81 8.92 6.29 -1.90
N GLU A 82 8.67 5.89 -0.64
CA GLU A 82 8.96 4.54 -0.12
C GLU A 82 7.91 3.49 -0.50
N GLY A 83 6.91 3.85 -1.33
CA GLY A 83 5.93 2.90 -1.85
C GLY A 83 4.79 2.53 -0.89
N VAL A 84 4.53 3.34 0.15
CA VAL A 84 3.37 3.15 1.04
C VAL A 84 2.07 3.36 0.26
N GLU A 85 1.20 2.37 0.32
CA GLU A 85 0.01 2.27 -0.54
C GLU A 85 -1.24 2.92 0.06
N TYR A 86 -1.27 3.13 1.37
CA TYR A 86 -2.32 3.86 2.06
C TYR A 86 -1.75 4.75 3.15
N ILE A 87 -2.08 6.04 3.09
CA ILE A 87 -1.59 7.06 3.99
C ILE A 87 -2.80 7.85 4.48
N LEU A 88 -3.03 7.85 5.80
CA LEU A 88 -4.02 8.69 6.47
C LEU A 88 -3.33 9.47 7.58
N LEU A 89 -2.95 10.70 7.29
CA LEU A 89 -2.34 11.60 8.26
C LEU A 89 -3.27 12.78 8.52
N LEU A 90 -3.39 13.20 9.78
CA LEU A 90 -4.20 14.35 10.17
C LEU A 90 -3.43 15.27 11.12
N THR A 91 -3.61 16.58 10.97
CA THR A 91 -3.36 17.54 12.04
C THR A 91 -4.43 17.41 13.14
N ASP A 92 -4.23 18.04 14.29
CA ASP A 92 -5.22 18.07 15.36
C ASP A 92 -6.51 18.78 14.92
N ALA A 93 -6.38 19.84 14.12
CA ALA A 93 -7.52 20.54 13.53
C ALA A 93 -8.32 19.62 12.59
N GLU A 94 -7.65 18.97 11.63
CA GLU A 94 -8.29 18.03 10.69
C GLU A 94 -8.93 16.84 11.42
N ARG A 95 -8.29 16.35 12.49
CA ARG A 95 -8.84 15.30 13.36
C ARG A 95 -10.15 15.73 14.01
N TRP A 96 -10.20 16.96 14.54
CA TRP A 96 -11.43 17.50 15.14
C TRP A 96 -12.51 17.73 14.09
N ASP A 97 -12.15 18.22 12.91
CA ASP A 97 -13.09 18.41 11.80
C ASP A 97 -13.70 17.08 11.34
N PHE A 98 -12.87 16.03 11.23
CA PHE A 98 -13.33 14.68 10.90
C PHE A 98 -14.39 14.14 11.86
N VAL A 99 -14.28 14.47 13.16
CA VAL A 99 -15.23 14.04 14.20
C VAL A 99 -16.46 14.94 14.25
N ARG A 100 -16.30 16.26 14.15
CA ARG A 100 -17.40 17.23 14.34
C ARG A 100 -18.37 17.29 13.16
N GLN A 101 -17.90 17.00 11.95
CA GLN A 101 -18.71 17.10 10.74
C GLN A 101 -19.63 15.88 10.51
N LYS A 102 -19.52 14.83 11.33
CA LYS A 102 -20.25 13.58 11.18
C LYS A 102 -21.19 13.34 12.34
N ASN A 103 -22.38 12.82 12.07
CA ASN A 103 -23.19 12.23 13.13
C ASN A 103 -22.55 10.91 13.61
N GLY A 104 -23.02 10.39 14.75
CA GLY A 104 -22.40 9.20 15.36
C GLY A 104 -22.38 7.96 14.46
N LEU A 105 -23.43 7.75 13.66
CA LEU A 105 -23.51 6.61 12.73
C LEU A 105 -22.54 6.77 11.56
N ASP A 106 -22.46 7.96 10.97
CA ASP A 106 -21.57 8.25 9.85
C ASP A 106 -20.10 8.16 10.26
N LEU A 107 -19.77 8.62 11.48
CA LEU A 107 -18.44 8.47 12.05
C LEU A 107 -18.09 7.00 12.24
N PHE A 108 -19.01 6.21 12.81
CA PHE A 108 -18.80 4.78 13.01
C PHE A 108 -18.58 4.04 11.68
N ASN A 109 -19.42 4.28 10.69
CA ASN A 109 -19.29 3.66 9.36
C ASN A 109 -17.94 4.03 8.71
N SER A 110 -17.54 5.30 8.79
CA SER A 110 -16.26 5.76 8.27
C SER A 110 -15.06 5.07 8.95
N LEU A 111 -15.12 4.90 10.28
CA LEU A 111 -14.09 4.19 11.03
C LEU A 111 -14.03 2.71 10.63
N MET A 112 -15.20 2.08 10.43
CA MET A 112 -15.26 0.69 10.00
C MET A 112 -14.70 0.47 8.59
N GLU A 113 -14.94 1.40 7.67
CA GLU A 113 -14.32 1.37 6.33
C GLU A 113 -12.79 1.49 6.41
N ILE A 114 -12.28 2.40 7.24
CA ILE A 114 -10.83 2.55 7.47
C ILE A 114 -10.26 1.25 8.03
N ILE A 115 -10.86 0.68 9.08
CA ILE A 115 -10.40 -0.56 9.70
C ILE A 115 -10.41 -1.71 8.69
N THR A 116 -11.48 -1.85 7.91
CA THR A 116 -11.60 -2.89 6.88
C THR A 116 -10.50 -2.75 5.84
N ARG A 117 -10.25 -1.53 5.37
CA ARG A 117 -9.17 -1.24 4.41
C ARG A 117 -7.79 -1.54 4.99
N LEU A 118 -7.52 -1.17 6.25
CA LEU A 118 -6.24 -1.43 6.92
C LEU A 118 -5.94 -2.93 7.06
N ARG A 119 -6.98 -3.77 7.13
CA ARG A 119 -6.83 -5.23 7.13
C ARG A 119 -6.42 -5.82 5.77
N ASP A 120 -6.31 -5.06 4.69
CA ASP A 120 -5.78 -5.57 3.41
C ASP A 120 -4.26 -5.35 3.26
N TYR A 121 -3.63 -4.76 4.28
CA TYR A 121 -2.19 -4.49 4.33
C TYR A 121 -1.49 -5.52 5.22
N ASP A 122 -0.23 -5.81 4.87
CA ASP A 122 0.62 -6.75 5.59
C ASP A 122 1.15 -6.11 6.87
N VAL A 123 1.49 -4.82 6.80
CA VAL A 123 1.98 -4.03 7.95
C VAL A 123 1.22 -2.70 8.02
N VAL A 124 0.82 -2.32 9.24
CA VAL A 124 0.20 -1.00 9.51
C VAL A 124 1.07 -0.22 10.49
N ILE A 125 1.67 0.87 10.05
CA ILE A 125 2.41 1.78 10.92
C ILE A 125 1.43 2.77 11.56
N ILE A 126 1.43 2.85 12.89
CA ILE A 126 0.59 3.77 13.66
C ILE A 126 1.46 4.85 14.27
N ILE A 127 1.34 6.08 13.77
CA ILE A 127 1.98 7.27 14.33
C ILE A 127 1.04 7.89 15.36
N GLY A 128 1.42 7.84 16.63
CA GLY A 128 0.56 8.35 17.68
C GLY A 128 1.20 8.31 19.05
N SER A 129 0.38 8.54 20.08
CA SER A 129 0.85 8.34 21.44
C SER A 129 0.95 6.85 21.80
N ASP A 130 1.81 6.57 22.76
CA ASP A 130 1.97 5.27 23.42
C ASP A 130 0.67 4.50 23.66
N TYR A 131 -0.34 5.12 24.26
CA TYR A 131 -1.63 4.51 24.53
C TYR A 131 -2.46 4.30 23.26
N ARG A 132 -2.42 5.23 22.30
CA ARG A 132 -3.21 5.12 21.06
C ARG A 132 -2.67 4.04 20.13
N ILE A 133 -1.35 3.84 20.11
CA ILE A 133 -0.71 2.71 19.43
C ILE A 133 -1.25 1.39 20.00
N LYS A 134 -1.23 1.21 21.33
CA LYS A 134 -1.77 -0.01 21.99
C LYS A 134 -3.23 -0.27 21.67
N VAL A 135 -4.06 0.77 21.61
CA VAL A 135 -5.47 0.63 21.23
C VAL A 135 -5.60 0.16 19.76
N SER A 136 -4.81 0.73 18.85
CA SER A 136 -4.81 0.32 17.43
C SER A 136 -4.31 -1.11 17.24
N GLU A 137 -3.28 -1.54 17.97
CA GLU A 137 -2.79 -2.93 18.00
C GLU A 137 -3.92 -3.90 18.37
N ALA A 138 -4.66 -3.62 19.45
CA ALA A 138 -5.77 -4.46 19.90
C ALA A 138 -6.94 -4.52 18.91
N LEU A 139 -7.22 -3.44 18.16
CA LEU A 139 -8.32 -3.37 17.20
C LEU A 139 -8.01 -4.04 15.86
N LEU A 140 -6.78 -3.92 15.38
CA LEU A 140 -6.37 -4.40 14.06
C LEU A 140 -5.91 -5.87 14.10
N GLY A 141 -5.37 -6.36 15.22
CA GLY A 141 -4.99 -7.77 15.42
C GLY A 141 -3.92 -8.29 14.45
N ARG A 142 -3.22 -7.41 13.74
CA ARG A 142 -2.16 -7.69 12.75
C ARG A 142 -0.82 -7.13 13.20
N GLU A 143 0.20 -7.25 12.33
CA GLU A 143 1.50 -6.61 12.49
C GLU A 143 1.37 -5.08 12.41
N VAL A 144 1.02 -4.51 13.56
CA VAL A 144 1.00 -3.07 13.80
C VAL A 144 2.37 -2.68 14.33
N VAL A 145 2.94 -1.63 13.74
CA VAL A 145 4.22 -1.06 14.19
C VAL A 145 3.96 0.35 14.70
N GLY A 146 4.19 0.57 16.00
CA GLY A 146 4.04 1.88 16.61
C GLY A 146 5.20 2.83 16.31
N TYR A 147 4.89 4.05 15.88
CA TYR A 147 5.83 5.17 15.84
C TYR A 147 5.36 6.24 16.84
N GLY A 148 6.04 6.30 17.98
CA GLY A 148 5.64 7.13 19.12
C GLY A 148 5.98 8.61 18.93
N ILE A 149 4.98 9.49 18.99
CA ILE A 149 5.15 10.96 18.93
C ILE A 149 4.86 11.67 20.27
N GLY A 150 4.76 10.90 21.35
CA GLY A 150 4.56 11.41 22.72
C GLY A 150 3.67 10.52 23.58
N THR A 151 3.34 10.99 24.78
CA THR A 151 2.43 10.32 25.71
C THR A 151 1.01 10.84 25.59
N SER A 152 0.01 9.99 25.85
CA SER A 152 -1.38 10.46 25.90
C SER A 152 -1.68 11.31 27.15
N PRO A 153 -2.48 12.39 27.02
CA PRO A 153 -2.99 12.98 25.78
C PRO A 153 -1.92 13.85 25.09
N ILE A 154 -1.85 13.77 23.77
CA ILE A 154 -1.02 14.69 22.98
C ILE A 154 -1.76 16.03 22.87
N GLN A 155 -1.07 17.11 23.25
CA GLN A 155 -1.52 18.48 23.00
C GLN A 155 -0.83 19.05 21.76
N GLY A 156 -1.64 19.51 20.80
CA GLY A 156 -1.17 20.12 19.55
C GLY A 156 -0.50 19.14 18.58
N ASP A 157 -0.18 19.64 17.39
CA ASP A 157 0.51 18.89 16.36
C ASP A 157 1.97 18.56 16.74
N ARG A 158 2.46 17.39 16.29
CA ARG A 158 3.84 16.95 16.50
C ARG A 158 4.58 16.80 15.19
N THR A 159 5.83 17.21 15.16
CA THR A 159 6.73 16.97 14.03
C THR A 159 7.21 15.52 14.08
N VAL A 160 7.17 14.85 12.94
CA VAL A 160 7.69 13.49 12.74
C VAL A 160 9.06 13.59 12.07
N ASP A 161 10.02 12.80 12.54
CA ASP A 161 11.32 12.67 11.87
C ASP A 161 11.15 11.82 10.60
N VAL A 162 11.28 12.50 9.46
CA VAL A 162 11.04 11.95 8.12
C VAL A 162 12.11 10.91 7.75
N GLU A 163 13.35 11.09 8.20
CA GLU A 163 14.44 10.16 7.90
C GLU A 163 14.35 8.91 8.78
N GLU A 164 13.91 9.05 10.03
CA GLU A 164 13.60 7.92 10.89
C GLU A 164 12.43 7.11 10.33
N LEU A 165 11.35 7.77 9.93
CA LEU A 165 10.19 7.11 9.33
C LEU A 165 10.55 6.42 8.01
N ARG A 166 11.38 7.05 7.16
CA ARG A 166 11.91 6.44 5.94
C ARG A 166 12.62 5.13 6.25
N ARG A 167 13.55 5.15 7.22
CA ARG A 167 14.30 3.95 7.63
C ARG A 167 13.36 2.85 8.12
N LEU A 168 12.34 3.20 8.90
CA LEU A 168 11.34 2.26 9.40
C LEU A 168 10.58 1.59 8.24
N VAL A 169 10.04 2.38 7.31
CA VAL A 169 9.30 1.86 6.14
C VAL A 169 10.20 0.97 5.29
N HIS A 170 11.44 1.40 5.02
CA HIS A 170 12.40 0.63 4.23
C HIS A 170 12.78 -0.70 4.87
N GLN A 171 12.89 -0.75 6.21
CA GLN A 171 13.11 -2.01 6.95
C GLN A 171 11.91 -2.95 6.83
N LEU A 172 10.70 -2.42 7.00
CA LEU A 172 9.45 -3.20 6.95
C LEU A 172 9.09 -3.65 5.52
N GLY A 173 9.51 -2.91 4.50
CA GLY A 173 9.31 -3.26 3.09
C GLY A 173 10.23 -4.40 2.61
N ARG A 174 11.26 -4.74 3.40
CA ARG A 174 12.26 -5.76 3.08
C ARG A 174 12.09 -7.03 3.91
N ASP A 175 11.25 -7.95 3.44
CA ASP A 175 11.36 -9.39 3.77
C ASP A 175 11.92 -10.19 2.60
#